data_AF-I1QKP1-F1
#
_entry.id   AF-I1QKP1-F1
#
_cell.length_a   1.000
_cell.length_b   1.000
_cell.length_c   1.000
_cell.angle_alpha   90.00
_cell.angle_beta   90.00
_cell.angle_gamma   90.00
#
_symmetry.space_group_name_H-M   'P 1'
#
loop_
_entity.id
_entity.type
_entity.pdbx_description
1 polymer ?
#
loop_
_entity_poly.entity_id
_entity_poly.type
_entity_poly.pdbx_seq_one_letter_code
_entity_poly.pdbx_strand_id
1 'polypeptide(L)'
;RYRRRRGAAESCSPPPIKVKRHLTPPPIVRAPSQFQEDEVKSSEPSIYKLAAQVKKLRKENIELRDCNAELGVELAEIRNNFDTLSRGLYAKIKRTFVEMGKENKYYAN
;
A
#
# COMPACT_ATOMS: atom_id res chain seq x y z
N ARG A 1 -7.16 -52.36 -49.69
CA ARG A 1 -6.01 -51.69 -50.38
C ARG A 1 -5.81 -50.36 -49.66
N TYR A 2 -4.70 -49.89 -49.09
CA TYR A 2 -3.26 -50.17 -49.16
C TYR A 2 -2.61 -50.12 -47.76
N ARG A 3 -1.42 -50.74 -47.63
CA ARG A 3 -0.48 -50.72 -46.49
C ARG A 3 -0.07 -49.31 -46.03
N ARG A 4 0.35 -49.19 -44.76
CA ARG A 4 1.74 -48.84 -44.37
C ARG A 4 2.08 -49.31 -42.95
N ARG A 5 3.30 -49.85 -42.80
CA ARG A 5 3.92 -50.45 -41.60
C ARG A 5 4.68 -49.40 -40.77
N ARG A 6 4.81 -49.69 -39.46
CA ARG A 6 5.95 -49.54 -38.52
C ARG A 6 5.35 -49.08 -37.18
N GLY A 7 5.46 -49.81 -36.08
CA GLY A 7 6.67 -50.23 -35.36
C GLY A 7 6.45 -49.70 -33.94
N ALA A 8 6.14 -50.57 -32.99
CA ALA A 8 7.07 -51.20 -32.06
C ALA A 8 7.19 -50.43 -30.72
N ALA A 9 7.07 -51.21 -29.65
CA ALA A 9 7.41 -50.93 -28.26
C ALA A 9 6.41 -50.10 -27.44
N GLU A 10 5.49 -50.84 -26.81
CA GLU A 10 4.80 -50.44 -25.58
C GLU A 10 5.83 -50.06 -24.51
N SER A 11 5.59 -48.91 -23.89
CA SER A 11 6.38 -48.31 -22.83
C SER A 11 6.18 -49.06 -21.52
N CYS A 12 7.19 -49.81 -21.07
CA CYS A 12 7.36 -50.14 -19.66
C CYS A 12 8.59 -49.41 -19.15
N SER A 13 8.36 -48.28 -18.47
CA SER A 13 9.43 -47.55 -17.79
C SER A 13 10.02 -48.42 -16.66
N PRO A 14 11.34 -48.57 -16.55
CA PRO A 14 11.95 -49.24 -15.40
C PRO A 14 11.72 -48.42 -14.12
N PRO A 15 11.66 -49.07 -12.94
CA PRO A 15 11.47 -48.37 -11.68
C PRO A 15 12.63 -47.41 -11.39
N PRO A 16 12.41 -46.33 -10.62
CA PRO A 16 13.41 -45.31 -10.38
C PRO A 16 14.61 -45.92 -9.63
N ILE A 17 15.77 -45.93 -10.29
CA ILE A 17 17.04 -46.31 -9.68
C ILE A 17 17.35 -45.31 -8.58
N LYS A 18 17.39 -45.77 -7.33
CA LYS A 18 17.89 -44.97 -6.19
C LYS A 18 19.39 -44.80 -6.35
N VAL A 19 19.81 -43.80 -7.11
CA VAL A 19 21.22 -43.40 -7.20
C VAL A 19 21.57 -42.70 -5.88
N LYS A 20 22.26 -43.40 -4.99
CA LYS A 20 22.89 -42.79 -3.82
C LYS A 20 24.04 -41.92 -4.32
N ARG A 21 23.73 -40.66 -4.64
CA ARG A 21 24.78 -39.68 -4.99
C ARG A 21 25.60 -39.47 -3.74
N HIS A 22 26.81 -40.01 -3.73
CA HIS A 22 27.85 -39.58 -2.81
C HIS A 22 28.27 -38.19 -3.27
N LEU A 23 27.55 -37.17 -2.82
CA LEU A 23 28.00 -35.81 -2.94
C LEU A 23 29.12 -35.64 -1.93
N THR A 24 30.36 -35.60 -2.41
CA THR A 24 31.46 -35.08 -1.60
C THR A 24 31.05 -33.67 -1.20
N PRO A 25 30.96 -33.35 0.11
CA PRO A 25 30.70 -31.98 0.53
C PRO A 25 31.76 -31.09 -0.10
N PRO A 26 31.41 -29.89 -0.60
CA PRO A 26 32.42 -28.94 -1.04
C PRO A 26 33.44 -28.75 0.10
N PRO A 27 34.74 -28.66 -0.22
CA PRO A 27 35.77 -28.51 0.80
C PRO A 27 35.42 -27.34 1.73
N ILE A 28 35.31 -27.62 3.03
CA ILE A 28 35.14 -26.58 4.02
C ILE A 28 36.51 -25.90 4.14
N VAL A 29 36.72 -24.83 3.37
CA VAL A 29 37.99 -24.09 3.34
C VAL A 29 38.17 -23.21 4.60
N ARG A 30 37.16 -23.14 5.48
CA ARG A 30 37.12 -22.16 6.59
C ARG A 30 37.00 -22.81 7.95
N ALA A 31 37.59 -22.16 8.95
CA ALA A 31 37.43 -22.54 10.34
C ALA A 31 35.97 -22.33 10.79
N PRO A 32 35.45 -23.16 11.72
CA PRO A 32 34.17 -22.90 12.37
C PRO A 32 34.15 -21.47 12.94
N SER A 33 33.07 -20.72 12.70
CA SER A 33 32.86 -19.31 13.10
C SER A 33 33.36 -18.22 12.14
N GLN A 34 33.88 -18.55 10.95
CA GLN A 34 34.18 -17.54 9.92
C GLN A 34 32.99 -17.35 8.97
N PHE A 35 32.22 -16.28 9.18
CA PHE A 35 31.21 -15.82 8.23
C PHE A 35 31.88 -15.09 7.06
N GLN A 36 31.32 -15.26 5.86
CA GLN A 36 31.66 -14.40 4.74
C GLN A 36 30.96 -13.08 4.99
N GLU A 37 31.71 -12.03 5.27
CA GLU A 37 31.25 -10.69 4.96
C GLU A 37 31.22 -10.62 3.43
N ASP A 38 30.14 -11.12 2.83
CA ASP A 38 29.72 -10.56 1.55
C ASP A 38 29.32 -9.13 1.89
N GLU A 39 30.33 -8.26 1.91
CA GLU A 39 30.24 -6.83 2.07
C GLU A 39 29.47 -6.33 0.84
N VAL A 40 28.15 -6.55 0.83
CA VAL A 40 27.24 -5.65 0.15
C VAL A 40 27.50 -4.34 0.84
N LYS A 41 28.35 -3.51 0.25
CA LYS A 41 28.67 -2.15 0.70
C LYS A 41 27.39 -1.31 0.66
N SER A 42 26.46 -1.57 1.56
CA SER A 42 25.52 -0.56 2.00
C SER A 42 26.38 0.47 2.70
N SER A 43 26.75 1.55 2.00
CA SER A 43 27.41 2.66 2.67
C SER A 43 26.39 3.22 3.66
N GLU A 44 26.43 2.75 4.90
CA GLU A 44 25.57 3.31 5.94
C GLU A 44 25.90 4.80 6.03
N PRO A 45 24.88 5.67 5.92
CA PRO A 45 25.12 7.09 6.05
C PRO A 45 25.70 7.35 7.44
N SER A 46 26.87 8.01 7.47
CA SER A 46 27.51 8.45 8.71
C SER A 46 26.49 9.10 9.66
N ILE A 47 26.65 8.86 10.96
CA ILE A 47 25.81 9.41 12.04
C ILE A 47 25.60 10.93 11.87
N TYR A 48 26.63 11.65 11.42
CA TYR A 48 26.54 13.09 11.13
C TYR A 48 25.55 13.42 10.00
N LYS A 49 25.53 12.63 8.92
CA LYS A 49 24.58 12.81 7.80
C LYS A 49 23.16 12.51 8.26
N LEU A 50 22.97 11.47 9.07
CA LEU A 50 21.68 11.14 9.67
C LEU A 50 21.17 12.26 10.58
N ALA A 51 22.02 12.80 11.46
CA ALA A 51 21.66 13.90 12.34
C ALA A 51 21.22 15.16 11.56
N ALA A 52 21.93 15.48 10.48
CA ALA A 52 21.56 16.60 9.61
C ALA A 52 20.17 16.38 8.95
N GLN A 53 19.90 15.18 8.45
CA GLN A 53 18.60 14.84 7.88
C GLN A 53 17.47 14.90 8.91
N VAL A 54 17.68 14.35 10.11
CA VAL A 54 16.69 14.40 11.20
C VAL A 54 16.39 15.85 11.58
N LYS A 55 17.39 16.73 11.65
CA LYS A 55 17.18 18.15 11.94
C LYS A 55 16.33 18.83 10.87
N LYS A 56 16.60 18.53 9.58
CA LYS A 56 15.81 19.04 8.45
C LYS A 56 14.36 18.56 8.52
N LEU A 57 14.16 17.25 8.67
CA LEU A 57 12.82 16.65 8.77
C LEU A 57 12.02 17.18 9.94
N ARG A 58 12.65 17.43 11.09
CA ARG A 58 11.96 18.03 12.25
C ARG A 58 11.45 19.43 11.94
N LYS A 59 12.24 20.25 11.25
CA LYS A 59 11.83 21.60 10.86
C LYS A 59 10.63 21.55 9.91
N GLU A 60 10.73 20.75 8.85
CA GLU A 60 9.64 20.57 7.88
C GLU A 60 8.38 20.02 8.54
N ASN A 61 8.51 19.09 9.49
CA ASN A 61 7.36 18.54 10.19
C ASN A 61 6.63 19.58 11.04
N ILE A 62 7.37 20.50 11.68
CA ILE A 62 6.76 21.62 12.42
C ILE A 62 5.98 22.52 11.47
N GLU A 63 6.59 22.95 10.36
CA GLU A 63 5.93 23.80 9.36
C GLU A 63 4.67 23.13 8.78
N LEU A 64 4.74 21.83 8.48
CA LEU A 64 3.59 21.07 8.01
C LEU A 64 2.49 20.94 9.07
N ARG A 65 2.85 20.80 10.35
CA ARG A 65 1.87 20.74 11.44
C ARG A 65 1.14 22.06 11.61
N ASP A 66 1.86 23.18 11.52
CA ASP A 66 1.28 24.52 11.64
C ASP A 66 0.33 24.78 10.46
N CYS A 67 0.78 24.51 9.23
CA CYS A 67 -0.06 24.62 8.03
C CYS A 67 -1.31 23.71 8.10
N ASN A 68 -1.16 22.47 8.57
CA ASN A 68 -2.31 21.58 8.77
C ASN A 68 -3.29 22.11 9.82
N ALA A 69 -2.82 22.79 10.87
CA ALA A 69 -3.68 23.40 11.88
C ALA A 69 -4.49 24.55 11.29
N GLU A 70 -3.86 25.42 10.49
CA GLU A 70 -4.52 26.52 9.77
C GLU A 70 -5.60 25.99 8.82
N LEU A 71 -5.25 25.03 7.96
CA LEU A 71 -6.21 24.37 7.05
C LEU A 71 -7.37 23.70 7.80
N GLY A 72 -7.08 23.10 8.98
CA GLY A 72 -8.10 22.52 9.83
C GLY A 72 -9.14 23.54 10.31
N VAL A 73 -8.70 24.76 10.65
CA VAL A 73 -9.58 25.87 11.04
C VAL A 73 -10.42 26.34 9.85
N GLU A 74 -9.81 26.57 8.69
CA GLU A 74 -10.53 27.00 7.48
C GLU A 74 -11.61 25.99 7.08
N LEU A 75 -11.30 24.69 7.12
CA LEU A 75 -12.27 23.64 6.83
C LEU A 75 -13.44 23.62 7.82
N ALA A 76 -13.17 23.85 9.11
CA ALA A 76 -14.21 23.94 10.12
C ALA A 76 -15.13 25.15 9.88
N GLU A 77 -14.55 26.30 9.51
CA GLU A 77 -15.31 27.51 9.19
C GLU A 77 -16.18 27.32 7.94
N ILE A 78 -15.62 26.77 6.85
CA ILE A 78 -16.36 26.48 5.61
C ILE A 78 -17.52 25.53 5.90
N ARG A 79 -17.28 24.48 6.69
CA ARG A 79 -18.33 23.53 7.07
C ARG A 79 -19.44 24.21 7.87
N ASN A 80 -19.10 25.06 8.82
CA ASN A 80 -20.08 25.82 9.60
C ASN A 80 -20.90 26.78 8.72
N ASN A 81 -20.24 27.46 7.77
CA ASN A 81 -20.90 28.36 6.82
C ASN A 81 -21.87 27.58 5.92
N PHE A 82 -21.45 26.41 5.42
CA PHE A 82 -22.30 25.52 4.64
C PHE A 82 -23.51 25.03 5.45
N ASP A 83 -23.31 24.57 6.68
CA ASP A 83 -24.39 24.10 7.55
C ASP A 83 -25.40 25.22 7.85
N THR A 84 -24.90 26.43 8.10
CA THR A 84 -25.73 27.63 8.32
C THR A 84 -26.56 27.95 7.08
N LEU A 85 -25.93 27.98 5.90
CA LEU A 85 -26.62 28.24 4.63
C LEU A 85 -27.66 27.17 4.33
N SER A 86 -27.30 25.90 4.48
CA SER A 86 -28.17 24.75 4.25
C SER A 86 -29.43 24.82 5.13
N ARG A 87 -29.24 25.06 6.44
CA ARG A 87 -30.36 25.23 7.39
C ARG A 87 -31.23 26.43 7.05
N GLY A 88 -30.62 27.56 6.69
CA GLY A 88 -31.34 28.78 6.28
C GLY A 88 -32.18 28.56 5.03
N LEU A 89 -31.61 27.90 4.02
CA LEU A 89 -32.31 27.55 2.78
C LEU A 89 -33.45 26.56 3.05
N TYR A 90 -33.20 25.51 3.81
CA TYR A 90 -34.22 24.54 4.20
C TYR A 90 -35.39 25.21 4.90
N ALA A 91 -35.13 26.10 5.87
CA ALA A 91 -36.15 26.86 6.57
C ALA A 91 -36.93 27.79 5.63
N LYS A 92 -36.25 28.47 4.70
CA LYS A 92 -36.89 29.36 3.73
C LYS A 92 -37.79 28.58 2.77
N ILE A 93 -37.32 27.46 2.23
CA ILE A 93 -38.12 26.59 1.37
C ILE A 93 -39.33 26.06 2.12
N LYS A 94 -39.15 25.52 3.34
CA LYS A 94 -40.26 25.05 4.16
C LYS A 94 -41.32 26.13 4.36
N ARG A 95 -40.88 27.35 4.71
CA ARG A 95 -41.76 28.50 4.92
C ARG A 95 -42.54 28.85 3.65
N THR A 96 -41.90 28.91 2.49
CA THR A 96 -42.62 29.23 1.24
C THR A 96 -43.67 28.18 0.89
N PHE A 97 -43.41 26.90 1.15
CA PHE A 97 -44.43 25.85 0.96
C PHE A 97 -45.62 26.00 1.91
N VAL A 98 -45.37 26.37 3.17
CA VAL A 98 -46.43 26.66 4.15
C VAL A 98 -47.24 27.88 3.73
N GLU A 99 -46.59 28.99 3.38
CA GLU A 99 -47.23 30.23 2.93
C GLU A 99 -48.08 30.03 1.66
N MET A 100 -47.66 29.14 0.76
CA MET A 100 -48.44 28.76 -0.43
C MET A 100 -49.60 27.79 -0.14
N GLY A 101 -49.79 27.33 1.10
CA GLY A 101 -50.76 26.30 1.44
C GLY A 101 -50.44 24.92 0.81
N LYS A 102 -49.18 24.69 0.46
CA LYS A 102 -48.70 23.48 -0.26
C LYS A 102 -47.79 22.62 0.61
N GLU A 103 -47.92 22.67 1.94
CA GLU A 103 -47.05 21.94 2.87
C GLU A 103 -47.00 20.43 2.60
N ASN A 104 -48.10 19.82 2.17
CA ASN A 104 -48.14 18.41 1.78
C ASN A 104 -47.13 18.05 0.68
N LYS A 105 -46.79 18.99 -0.22
CA LYS A 105 -45.81 18.77 -1.30
C LYS A 105 -44.37 18.82 -0.80
N TYR A 106 -44.12 19.46 0.34
CA TYR A 106 -42.78 19.56 0.92
C TYR A 106 -42.35 18.25 1.59
N TYR A 107 -43.30 17.54 2.21
CA TYR A 107 -43.05 16.23 2.84
C TYR A 107 -43.35 15.04 1.93
N ALA A 108 -43.77 15.28 0.69
CA ALA A 108 -43.92 14.25 -0.32
C ALA A 108 -42.55 13.89 -0.91
N ASN A 109 -41.73 13.19 -0.11
CA ASN A 109 -40.57 12.42 -0.58
C ASN A 109 -40.88 10.93 -0.47
#